data_AF-A0A4Y2R2B1-F1
#
_entry.id   AF-A0A4Y2R2B1-F1
#
_cell.length_a   1.000
_cell.length_b   1.000
_cell.length_c   1.000
_cell.angle_alpha   90.00
_cell.angle_beta   90.00
_cell.angle_gamma   90.00
#
_symmetry.space_group_name_H-M   'P 1'
#
loop_
_entity.id
_entity.type
_entity.pdbx_description
1 polymer ?
#
loop_
_entity_poly.entity_id
_entity_poly.type
_entity_poly.pdbx_seq_one_letter_code
_entity_poly.pdbx_strand_id
1 'polypeptide(L)'
;MRSYDSLPDTPFRCKSSESDGLGIRCSTVFPLVQKGYNDAFIPIVQVLPGVAYKGKSTHLLSRLNLSDMLPENPASFYRYIGSLTTPPCDEGVIWSILRKTAHIGRHQVCIAMTLVLFQNNHKRYPESE
;
A
#
# COMPACT_ATOMS: atom_id res chain seq x y z
N MET A 1 32.67 -7.09 -24.02
CA MET A 1 33.14 -6.03 -23.12
C MET A 1 32.08 -4.93 -23.03
N ARG A 2 31.18 -5.04 -22.06
CA ARG A 2 30.60 -3.92 -21.29
C ARG A 2 30.28 -4.51 -19.93
N SER A 3 31.17 -4.31 -18.96
CA SER A 3 30.88 -4.57 -17.55
C SER A 3 29.80 -3.56 -17.14
N TYR A 4 28.74 -4.04 -16.54
CA TYR A 4 27.89 -3.19 -15.71
C TYR A 4 28.41 -3.35 -14.29
N ASP A 5 29.46 -2.58 -14.01
CA ASP A 5 29.95 -2.38 -12.66
C ASP A 5 28.84 -1.74 -11.81
N SER A 6 28.39 -2.51 -10.83
CA SER A 6 28.05 -2.10 -9.47
C SER A 6 27.54 -0.66 -9.28
N LEU A 7 26.25 -0.45 -9.52
CA LEU A 7 25.54 0.72 -8.98
C LEU A 7 25.24 0.48 -7.48
N PRO A 8 25.41 1.50 -6.63
CA PRO A 8 25.29 1.35 -5.17
C PRO A 8 23.88 0.93 -4.76
N ASP A 9 23.82 -0.05 -3.85
CA ASP A 9 22.60 -0.61 -3.28
C ASP A 9 21.67 0.48 -2.75
N THR A 10 20.55 0.71 -3.44
CA THR A 10 19.45 1.51 -2.90
C THR A 10 18.66 0.64 -1.91
N PRO A 11 18.29 1.17 -0.73
CA PRO A 11 17.75 0.38 0.39
C PRO A 11 16.33 -0.19 0.19
N PHE A 12 15.74 -0.01 -1.00
CA PHE A 12 14.36 -0.43 -1.30
C PHE A 12 14.21 -1.25 -2.57
N ARG A 13 15.27 -1.94 -3.03
CA ARG A 13 15.07 -2.98 -4.04
C ARG A 13 14.38 -4.16 -3.37
N CYS A 14 13.09 -4.37 -3.68
CA CYS A 14 12.46 -5.67 -3.44
C CYS A 14 13.23 -6.69 -4.26
N LYS A 15 14.23 -7.33 -3.66
CA LYS A 15 14.88 -8.49 -4.26
C LYS A 15 13.81 -9.55 -4.41
N SER A 16 13.45 -9.88 -5.66
CA SER A 16 12.82 -11.15 -5.95
C SER A 16 13.78 -12.23 -5.45
N SER A 17 13.42 -12.90 -4.36
CA SER A 17 14.11 -14.11 -3.95
C SER A 17 13.89 -15.13 -5.04
N GLU A 18 14.85 -15.22 -5.96
CA GLU A 18 14.93 -16.28 -6.93
C GLU A 18 15.42 -17.54 -6.20
N SER A 19 14.49 -18.17 -5.48
CA SER A 19 14.70 -19.50 -4.92
C SER A 19 13.55 -20.45 -5.20
N ASP A 20 12.37 -19.98 -5.64
CA ASP A 20 11.20 -20.87 -5.84
C ASP A 20 10.36 -20.58 -7.11
N GLY A 21 10.87 -19.83 -8.10
CA GLY A 21 10.16 -19.59 -9.37
C GLY A 21 8.81 -18.84 -9.24
N LEU A 22 8.56 -18.22 -8.08
CA LEU A 22 7.35 -17.46 -7.79
C LEU A 22 7.64 -15.95 -7.88
N GLY A 23 7.35 -15.34 -9.03
CA GLY A 23 7.44 -13.89 -9.21
C GLY A 23 6.59 -13.11 -8.20
N ILE A 24 6.86 -11.79 -8.08
CA ILE A 24 6.15 -10.88 -7.16
C ILE A 24 4.65 -10.89 -7.48
N ARG A 25 3.81 -11.19 -6.49
CA ARG A 25 2.35 -11.17 -6.61
C ARG A 25 1.77 -10.03 -5.77
N CYS A 26 1.08 -9.11 -6.43
CA CYS A 26 0.40 -8.02 -5.77
C CYS A 26 -1.11 -8.17 -5.97
N SER A 27 -1.87 -8.10 -4.87
CA SER A 27 -3.32 -8.13 -4.91
C SER A 27 -3.86 -6.76 -4.53
N THR A 28 -4.72 -6.20 -5.38
CA THR A 28 -5.29 -4.87 -5.18
C THR A 28 -6.77 -4.96 -4.80
N VAL A 29 -7.11 -4.31 -3.69
CA VAL A 29 -8.49 -4.10 -3.27
C VAL A 29 -8.82 -2.62 -3.46
N PHE A 30 -9.87 -2.32 -4.21
CA PHE A 30 -10.40 -0.97 -4.35
C PHE A 30 -11.63 -0.84 -3.45
N PRO A 31 -11.52 -0.19 -2.27
CA PRO A 31 -12.66 -0.02 -1.41
C PRO A 31 -13.57 1.10 -1.94
N LEU A 32 -14.87 0.81 -2.03
CA LEU A 32 -15.90 1.80 -2.32
C LEU A 32 -16.23 2.58 -1.04
N VAL A 33 -16.19 3.91 -1.13
CA VAL A 33 -16.53 4.79 -0.01
C VAL A 33 -18.03 4.82 0.20
N GLN A 34 -18.48 4.53 1.42
CA GLN A 34 -19.89 4.56 1.82
C GLN A 34 -20.10 5.43 3.06
N LYS A 35 -21.36 5.78 3.34
CA LYS A 35 -21.76 6.56 4.54
C LYS A 35 -21.59 5.76 5.84
N GLY A 36 -21.62 4.43 5.75
CA GLY A 36 -21.47 3.52 6.90
C GLY A 36 -20.03 3.43 7.43
N TYR A 37 -19.83 2.58 8.44
CA TYR A 37 -18.54 2.30 9.05
C TYR A 37 -18.15 0.85 8.78
N ASN A 38 -16.87 0.56 8.53
CA ASN A 38 -16.40 -0.83 8.38
C ASN A 38 -15.44 -1.20 9.50
N ASP A 39 -15.88 -2.13 10.35
CA ASP A 39 -15.12 -2.58 11.52
C ASP A 39 -13.79 -3.23 11.18
N ALA A 40 -13.67 -3.85 10.00
CA ALA A 40 -12.43 -4.47 9.53
C ALA A 40 -11.27 -3.47 9.43
N PHE A 41 -11.56 -2.19 9.22
CA PHE A 41 -10.56 -1.13 9.14
C PHE A 41 -10.26 -0.43 10.48
N ILE A 42 -11.03 -0.70 11.55
CA ILE A 42 -10.81 -0.10 12.89
C ILE A 42 -9.35 -0.22 13.35
N PRO A 43 -8.73 -1.42 13.34
CA PRO A 43 -7.43 -1.60 13.98
C PRO A 43 -6.34 -0.73 13.34
N ILE A 44 -6.48 -0.44 12.04
CA ILE A 44 -5.57 0.43 11.29
C ILE A 44 -5.90 1.90 11.54
N VAL A 45 -7.18 2.28 11.39
CA VAL A 45 -7.61 3.69 11.48
C VAL A 45 -7.34 4.29 12.86
N GLN A 46 -7.38 3.48 13.92
CA GLN A 46 -7.10 3.95 15.29
C GLN A 46 -5.62 4.31 15.51
N VAL A 47 -4.69 3.65 14.83
CA VAL A 47 -3.25 3.87 15.03
C VAL A 47 -2.65 4.90 14.08
N LEU A 48 -3.37 5.19 13.00
CA LEU A 48 -3.01 6.16 11.97
C LEU A 48 -2.58 7.54 12.51
N PRO A 49 -3.21 8.13 13.56
CA PRO A 49 -2.73 9.39 14.14
C PRO A 49 -1.31 9.34 14.75
N GLY A 50 -0.88 8.21 15.31
CA GLY A 50 0.49 8.01 15.78
C GLY A 50 1.52 7.91 14.63
N VAL A 51 0.98 7.64 13.44
CA VAL A 51 1.57 7.60 12.09
C VAL A 51 2.07 8.88 11.44
N ALA A 52 1.72 10.04 12.01
CA ALA A 52 1.54 11.27 11.22
C ALA A 52 2.80 11.73 10.47
N TYR A 53 3.99 11.40 10.99
CA TYR A 53 5.27 11.83 10.44
C TYR A 53 6.08 10.66 9.88
N LYS A 54 6.83 10.92 8.81
CA LYS A 54 7.74 9.94 8.20
C LYS A 54 8.73 9.40 9.24
N GLY A 55 8.94 8.09 9.24
CA GLY A 55 9.89 7.42 10.14
C GLY A 55 9.32 7.08 11.52
N LYS A 56 8.08 7.50 11.84
CA LYS A 56 7.35 6.98 12.99
C LYS A 56 6.74 5.61 12.67
N SER A 57 6.72 4.75 13.68
CA SER A 57 6.11 3.42 13.64
C SER A 57 5.27 3.23 14.90
N THR A 58 4.27 2.36 14.82
CA THR A 58 3.36 2.04 15.92
C THR A 58 2.91 0.58 15.80
N HIS A 59 2.42 0.03 16.90
CA HIS A 59 1.83 -1.30 16.94
C HIS A 59 0.31 -1.21 16.89
N LEU A 60 -0.33 -2.21 16.28
CA LEU A 60 -1.78 -2.34 16.32
C LEU A 60 -2.23 -2.59 17.75
N LEU A 61 -3.32 -1.93 18.15
CA LEU A 61 -3.92 -2.08 19.49
C LEU A 61 -4.81 -3.33 19.59
N SER A 62 -5.24 -3.85 18.44
CA SER A 62 -6.16 -4.99 18.31
C SER A 62 -5.70 -5.91 17.17
N ARG A 63 -6.18 -7.15 17.17
CA ARG A 63 -5.91 -8.10 16.08
C ARG A 63 -6.52 -7.61 14.77
N LEU A 64 -5.78 -7.78 13.67
CA LEU A 64 -6.23 -7.49 12.32
C LEU A 64 -6.48 -8.80 11.57
N ASN A 65 -7.71 -8.99 11.09
CA ASN A 65 -8.06 -10.09 10.21
C ASN A 65 -8.17 -9.58 8.77
N LEU A 66 -7.24 -10.00 7.91
CA LEU A 66 -7.18 -9.53 6.52
C LEU A 66 -8.37 -9.99 5.69
N SER A 67 -8.97 -11.14 6.03
CA SER A 67 -10.13 -11.68 5.32
C SER A 67 -11.34 -10.76 5.41
N ASP A 68 -11.51 -10.07 6.54
CA ASP A 68 -12.65 -9.17 6.78
C ASP A 68 -12.54 -7.86 5.98
N MET A 69 -11.34 -7.57 5.46
CA MET A 69 -11.08 -6.42 4.59
C MET A 69 -11.33 -6.73 3.11
N LEU A 70 -11.56 -8.00 2.77
CA LEU A 70 -11.80 -8.46 1.41
C LEU A 70 -13.31 -8.46 1.09
N PRO A 71 -13.70 -8.33 -0.19
CA PRO A 71 -15.08 -8.54 -0.61
C PRO A 71 -15.48 -10.02 -0.46
N GLU A 72 -16.79 -10.29 -0.40
CA GLU A 72 -17.38 -11.63 -0.20
C GLU A 72 -16.86 -12.73 -1.14
N ASN A 73 -16.47 -12.37 -2.37
CA ASN A 73 -15.93 -13.32 -3.35
C ASN A 73 -14.58 -12.84 -3.89
N PRO A 74 -13.48 -13.03 -3.13
CA PRO A 74 -12.15 -12.59 -3.54
C PRO A 74 -11.53 -13.50 -4.61
N ALA A 75 -12.14 -14.66 -4.91
CA ALA A 75 -11.71 -15.54 -5.99
C ALA A 75 -12.05 -14.98 -7.39
N SER A 76 -12.97 -14.01 -7.46
CA SER A 76 -13.28 -13.30 -8.71
C SER A 76 -12.35 -12.10 -8.89
N PHE A 77 -11.36 -12.24 -9.77
CA PHE A 77 -10.38 -11.19 -10.05
C PHE A 77 -9.95 -11.17 -11.52
N TYR A 78 -9.35 -10.06 -11.96
CA TYR A 78 -8.59 -9.95 -13.19
C TYR A 78 -7.10 -10.08 -12.86
N ARG A 79 -6.33 -10.78 -13.71
CA ARG A 79 -4.90 -10.98 -13.52
C ARG A 79 -4.12 -10.47 -14.72
N TYR A 80 -3.08 -9.68 -14.46
CA TYR A 80 -2.19 -9.18 -15.51
C TYR A 80 -0.76 -9.07 -15.00
N ILE A 81 0.20 -9.13 -15.92
CA ILE A 81 1.60 -8.87 -15.65
C ILE A 81 1.84 -7.38 -15.90
N GLY A 82 2.43 -6.68 -14.93
CA GLY A 82 2.74 -5.26 -15.02
C GLY A 82 4.01 -4.91 -14.25
N SER A 83 4.11 -3.65 -13.83
CA SER A 83 5.24 -3.11 -13.10
C SER A 83 4.89 -2.68 -11.68
N LEU A 84 5.91 -2.40 -10.88
CA LEU A 84 5.76 -1.71 -9.59
C LEU A 84 5.19 -0.30 -9.79
N THR A 85 4.27 0.12 -8.93
CA THR A 85 3.67 1.47 -8.97
C THR A 85 4.51 2.53 -8.25
N THR A 86 5.73 2.18 -7.86
CA THR A 86 6.71 3.06 -7.22
C THR A 86 8.05 2.90 -7.93
N PRO A 87 8.79 4.00 -8.19
CA PRO A 87 10.13 3.93 -8.76
C PRO A 87 11.00 2.89 -8.01
N PRO A 88 11.78 2.06 -8.74
CA PRO A 88 12.14 2.15 -10.15
C PRO A 88 11.13 1.61 -11.18
N CYS A 89 9.91 1.23 -10.76
CA CYS A 89 8.86 0.73 -11.66
C CYS A 89 9.23 -0.57 -12.41
N ASP A 90 9.96 -1.47 -11.75
CA ASP A 90 10.40 -2.75 -12.33
C ASP A 90 9.20 -3.59 -12.83
N GLU A 91 9.37 -4.21 -14.00
CA GLU A 91 8.39 -5.10 -14.63
C GLU A 91 8.43 -6.53 -14.08
N GLY A 92 7.39 -7.32 -14.36
CA GLY A 92 7.29 -8.73 -13.96
C GLY A 92 6.45 -8.98 -12.71
N VAL A 93 5.71 -7.96 -12.24
CA VAL A 93 4.78 -8.08 -11.12
C VAL A 93 3.47 -8.66 -11.62
N ILE A 94 2.99 -9.73 -10.98
CA ILE A 94 1.70 -10.30 -11.29
C ILE A 94 0.63 -9.66 -10.41
N TRP A 95 -0.16 -8.76 -11.01
CA TRP A 95 -1.25 -8.05 -10.34
C TRP A 95 -2.56 -8.85 -10.39
N SER A 96 -3.25 -8.92 -9.26
CA SER A 96 -4.61 -9.48 -9.14
C SER A 96 -5.56 -8.37 -8.66
N ILE A 97 -6.47 -7.92 -9.54
CA ILE A 97 -7.47 -6.90 -9.23
C ILE A 97 -8.80 -7.58 -8.94
N LEU A 98 -9.32 -7.45 -7.72
CA LEU A 98 -10.60 -8.04 -7.34
C LEU A 98 -11.75 -7.40 -8.14
N ARG A 99 -12.70 -8.23 -8.61
CA ARG A 99 -13.87 -7.74 -9.38
C ARG A 99 -14.88 -7.01 -8.51
N LYS A 100 -15.07 -7.49 -7.28
CA LYS A 100 -15.94 -6.85 -6.27
C LYS A 100 -15.11 -5.90 -5.42
N THR A 101 -15.75 -4.85 -4.94
CA THR A 101 -15.15 -3.85 -4.04
C THR A 101 -15.46 -4.18 -2.58
N ALA A 102 -14.51 -3.91 -1.69
CA ALA A 102 -14.80 -3.82 -0.27
C ALA A 102 -15.45 -2.47 0.05
N HIS A 103 -16.01 -2.28 1.23
CA HIS A 103 -16.55 -0.98 1.64
C HIS A 103 -15.67 -0.33 2.71
N ILE A 104 -15.55 0.98 2.68
CA ILE A 104 -14.89 1.74 3.75
C ILE A 104 -15.71 2.99 4.07
N GLY A 105 -15.78 3.35 5.34
CA GLY A 105 -16.53 4.52 5.77
C GLY A 105 -15.88 5.83 5.37
N ARG A 106 -16.70 6.83 5.03
CA ARG A 106 -16.23 8.17 4.63
C ARG A 106 -15.33 8.81 5.70
N HIS A 107 -15.67 8.65 6.98
CA HIS A 107 -14.86 9.14 8.09
C HIS A 107 -13.50 8.43 8.19
N GLN A 108 -13.46 7.12 7.94
CA GLN A 108 -12.23 6.33 7.97
C GLN A 108 -11.26 6.76 6.86
N VAL A 109 -11.78 7.02 5.65
CA VAL A 109 -11.00 7.57 4.54
C VAL A 109 -10.51 8.98 4.83
N CYS A 110 -11.34 9.83 5.47
CA CYS A 110 -10.97 11.18 5.82
C CYS A 110 -9.74 11.22 6.76
N ILE A 111 -9.68 10.34 7.76
CA ILE A 111 -8.53 10.23 8.66
C ILE A 111 -7.27 9.88 7.88
N ALA A 112 -7.34 8.89 6.98
CA ALA A 112 -6.20 8.49 6.14
C ALA A 112 -5.75 9.62 5.20
N MET A 113 -6.68 10.30 4.53
CA MET A 113 -6.38 11.42 3.64
C MET A 113 -5.73 12.59 4.38
N THR A 114 -6.21 12.89 5.59
CA THR A 114 -5.67 13.98 6.41
C THR A 114 -4.18 13.74 6.72
N LEU A 115 -3.79 12.50 7.02
CA LEU A 115 -2.39 12.15 7.26
C LEU A 115 -1.52 12.31 6.01
N VAL A 116 -2.01 11.90 4.84
CA VAL A 116 -1.31 12.10 3.57
C VAL A 116 -1.08 13.59 3.30
N LEU A 117 -2.07 14.44 3.57
CA LEU A 117 -1.92 15.89 3.44
C LEU A 117 -0.88 16.47 4.40
N PHE A 118 -0.88 16.04 5.68
CA PHE A 118 0.12 16.48 6.65
C PHE A 118 1.55 16.10 6.21
N GLN A 119 1.74 14.88 5.72
CA GLN A 119 3.05 14.43 5.23
C GLN A 119 3.51 15.18 3.98
N ASN A 120 2.61 15.56 3.08
CA ASN A 120 2.94 16.29 1.86
C ASN A 120 3.25 17.77 2.12
N ASN A 121 2.56 18.41 3.07
CA ASN A 121 2.82 19.82 3.41
C ASN A 121 4.21 20.04 4.03
N HIS A 122 4.75 19.08 4.78
CA HIS A 122 6.10 19.16 5.32
C HIS A 122 7.21 19.07 4.25
N LYS A 123 6.90 18.68 3.00
CA LYS A 123 7.90 18.61 1.92
C LYS A 123 8.13 19.96 1.21
N ARG A 124 7.49 21.06 1.61
CA ARG A 124 7.86 22.40 1.12
C ARG A 124 9.22 22.77 1.71
N TYR A 125 10.25 22.76 0.86
CA TYR A 125 11.55 23.36 1.20
C TYR A 125 11.35 24.85 1.54
N PRO A 126 12.15 25.42 2.46
CA PRO A 126 12.13 26.86 2.68
C PRO A 126 12.48 27.57 1.37
N GLU A 127 11.70 28.61 1.01
CA GLU A 127 12.08 29.56 -0.03
C GLU A 127 13.48 30.07 0.32
N SER A 128 14.44 29.84 -0.60
CA SER A 128 15.71 30.55 -0.56
C SER A 128 15.41 32.02 -0.85
N GLU A 129 15.51 32.87 0.18
CA GLU A 129 15.72 34.31 0.02
C GLU A 129 16.94 34.61 -0.86
#